data_AF-A0A182T8M3-F1
#
_entry.id   AF-A0A182T8M3-F1
#
_cell.length_a   1.000
_cell.length_b   1.000
_cell.length_c   1.000
_cell.angle_alpha   90.00
_cell.angle_beta   90.00
_cell.angle_gamma   90.00
#
_symmetry.space_group_name_H-M   'P 1'
#
loop_
_entity.id
_entity.type
_entity.pdbx_description
1 polymer ?
#
loop_
_entity_poly.entity_id
_entity_poly.type
_entity_poly.pdbx_seq_one_letter_code
_entity_poly.pdbx_strand_id
1 'polypeptide(L)'
;MLAKRRSLINSDEKRKALQNVVLARGRLKGALKTVTKSSDDESTSFDDSDEDLQVKRKRVEAPANHQPYIITLFNRGIDVARFRDNSALYPMCRAWVKNNPREKVDESSVPSTKPRIAVKREHNPDIVNQFMNGELQEITEMPRPERTDLKPFLSMKPQPVGDFEVDKSSKDKDDLLADHLVHWKKVRESSIAHRKQYEQARFGTSFKLLEALKK
;
A
#
# COMPACT_ATOMS: atom_id res chain seq x y z
N MET A 1 16.00 -37.46 -37.77
CA MET A 1 15.50 -38.29 -36.64
C MET A 1 15.87 -37.59 -35.33
N LEU A 2 14.99 -36.73 -34.78
CA LEU A 2 15.27 -36.00 -33.53
C LEU A 2 15.02 -36.90 -32.31
N ALA A 3 15.98 -36.92 -31.39
CA ALA A 3 15.94 -37.70 -30.15
C ALA A 3 14.85 -37.20 -29.18
N LYS A 4 13.94 -38.11 -28.79
CA LYS A 4 12.92 -37.90 -27.75
C LYS A 4 13.59 -37.77 -26.38
N ARG A 5 13.63 -36.57 -25.81
CA ARG A 5 14.00 -36.33 -24.41
C ARG A 5 12.84 -36.78 -23.50
N ARG A 6 12.99 -37.90 -22.80
CA ARG A 6 12.09 -38.30 -21.71
C ARG A 6 12.40 -37.43 -20.49
N SER A 7 11.43 -36.67 -20.01
CA SER A 7 11.51 -35.97 -18.72
C SER A 7 11.47 -37.00 -17.59
N LEU A 8 12.62 -37.22 -16.95
CA LEU A 8 12.70 -37.91 -15.67
C LEU A 8 12.35 -36.89 -14.59
N ILE A 9 11.06 -36.78 -14.28
CA ILE A 9 10.64 -36.21 -12.99
C ILE A 9 11.32 -37.03 -11.89
N ASN A 10 12.12 -36.34 -11.07
CA ASN A 10 12.93 -36.95 -10.03
C ASN A 10 12.06 -37.81 -9.12
N SER A 11 12.42 -39.09 -9.00
CA SER A 11 11.73 -40.09 -8.17
C SER A 11 11.55 -39.63 -6.72
N ASP A 12 12.44 -38.78 -6.22
CA ASP A 12 12.39 -38.21 -4.87
C ASP A 12 11.28 -37.17 -4.68
N GLU A 13 10.98 -36.38 -5.71
CA GLU A 13 9.88 -35.42 -5.68
C GLU A 13 8.53 -36.15 -5.66
N LYS A 14 8.44 -37.27 -6.39
CA LYS A 14 7.30 -38.18 -6.35
C LYS A 14 7.13 -38.83 -4.97
N ARG A 15 8.21 -39.25 -4.31
CA ARG A 15 8.17 -39.79 -2.93
C ARG A 15 7.67 -38.74 -1.94
N LYS A 16 8.20 -37.51 -1.99
CA LYS A 16 7.77 -36.41 -1.11
C LYS A 16 6.31 -36.05 -1.33
N ALA A 17 5.85 -35.99 -2.58
CA ALA A 17 4.45 -35.74 -2.91
C ALA A 17 3.53 -36.83 -2.34
N LEU A 18 3.89 -38.11 -2.48
CA LEU A 18 3.13 -39.22 -1.91
C LEU A 18 3.10 -39.17 -0.38
N GLN A 19 4.21 -38.85 0.27
CA GLN A 19 4.29 -38.69 1.73
C GLN A 19 3.39 -37.55 2.23
N ASN A 20 3.37 -36.42 1.51
CA ASN A 20 2.49 -35.29 1.80
C ASN A 20 1.02 -35.66 1.63
N VAL A 21 0.67 -36.43 0.60
CA VAL A 21 -0.71 -36.93 0.37
C VAL A 21 -1.14 -37.86 1.49
N VAL A 22 -0.27 -38.76 1.95
CA VAL A 22 -0.55 -39.66 3.09
C VAL A 22 -0.78 -38.86 4.37
N LEU A 23 0.05 -37.84 4.63
CA LEU A 23 -0.08 -36.97 5.80
C LEU A 23 -1.37 -36.13 5.74
N ALA A 24 -1.71 -35.59 4.58
CA ALA A 24 -2.95 -34.85 4.35
C ALA A 24 -4.18 -35.74 4.53
N ARG A 25 -4.15 -36.97 4.02
CA ARG A 25 -5.22 -37.97 4.19
C ARG A 25 -5.39 -38.38 5.65
N GLY A 26 -4.29 -38.53 6.40
CA GLY A 26 -4.33 -38.80 7.84
C GLY A 26 -5.00 -37.67 8.63
N ARG A 27 -4.63 -36.42 8.34
CA ARG A 27 -5.25 -35.23 8.96
C ARG A 27 -6.74 -35.13 8.64
N LEU A 28 -7.12 -35.35 7.38
CA LEU A 28 -8.53 -35.31 6.95
C LEU A 28 -9.35 -36.43 7.60
N LYS A 29 -8.81 -37.66 7.69
CA LYS A 29 -9.50 -38.79 8.33
C LYS A 29 -9.71 -38.54 9.82
N GLY A 30 -8.74 -37.89 10.49
CA GLY A 30 -8.89 -37.44 11.87
C GLY A 30 -10.01 -36.41 12.04
N ALA A 31 -10.02 -35.37 11.21
CA ALA A 31 -11.07 -34.34 11.23
C ALA A 31 -12.47 -34.91 10.93
N LEU A 32 -12.58 -35.82 9.96
CA LEU A 32 -13.86 -36.44 9.62
C LEU A 32 -14.37 -37.33 10.76
N LYS A 33 -13.50 -38.11 11.42
CA LYS A 33 -13.89 -38.95 12.58
C LYS A 33 -14.41 -38.10 13.75
N THR A 34 -13.89 -36.89 13.95
CA THR A 34 -14.42 -35.95 14.95
C THR A 34 -15.76 -35.35 14.55
N VAL A 35 -16.01 -35.13 13.25
CA VAL A 35 -17.31 -34.65 12.75
C VAL A 35 -18.38 -35.74 12.84
N THR A 36 -18.04 -36.99 12.52
CA THR A 36 -19.02 -38.10 12.62
C THR A 36 -19.32 -38.47 14.06
N LYS A 37 -18.36 -38.32 14.98
CA LYS A 37 -18.58 -38.58 16.41
C LYS A 37 -19.37 -37.46 17.11
N SER A 38 -19.57 -36.30 16.48
CA SER A 38 -20.47 -35.26 16.98
C SER A 38 -21.89 -35.33 16.39
N SER A 39 -22.20 -36.33 15.55
CA SER A 39 -23.47 -36.38 14.80
C SER A 39 -24.41 -37.52 15.19
N ASP A 40 -24.06 -38.43 16.11
CA ASP A 40 -25.02 -39.40 16.66
C ASP A 40 -24.56 -39.86 18.05
N ASP A 41 -25.37 -39.54 19.07
CA ASP A 41 -25.37 -40.25 20.35
C ASP A 41 -26.24 -41.51 20.19
N GLU A 42 -25.62 -42.67 20.00
CA GLU A 42 -26.12 -43.92 20.61
C GLU A 42 -24.95 -44.78 21.07
N SER A 43 -25.09 -45.33 22.28
CA SER A 43 -24.02 -45.87 23.11
C SER A 43 -23.56 -47.25 22.67
N THR A 44 -22.24 -47.49 22.58
CA THR A 44 -21.67 -48.77 23.06
C THR A 44 -20.27 -48.57 23.67
N SER A 45 -20.14 -49.14 24.86
CA SER A 45 -18.99 -49.13 25.76
C SER A 45 -17.88 -50.05 25.22
N PHE A 46 -16.65 -49.54 25.13
CA PHE A 46 -15.46 -50.38 25.27
C PHE A 46 -14.34 -49.56 25.94
N ASP A 47 -13.90 -50.10 27.07
CA ASP A 47 -12.82 -49.66 27.95
C ASP A 47 -11.46 -49.79 27.25
N ASP A 48 -10.64 -48.74 27.29
CA ASP A 48 -9.18 -48.87 27.22
C ASP A 48 -8.54 -47.63 27.86
N SER A 49 -7.79 -47.89 28.92
CA SER A 49 -7.07 -46.90 29.72
C SER A 49 -5.79 -46.51 28.99
N ASP A 50 -5.52 -45.21 28.85
CA ASP A 50 -4.15 -44.70 28.79
C ASP A 50 -4.10 -43.23 29.23
N GLU A 51 -3.29 -43.03 30.26
CA GLU A 51 -2.77 -41.76 30.74
C GLU A 51 -2.07 -41.00 29.60
N ASP A 52 -2.32 -39.69 29.44
CA ASP A 52 -1.23 -38.71 29.32
C ASP A 52 -1.70 -37.26 29.10
N LEU A 53 -1.10 -36.39 29.92
CA LEU A 53 -0.70 -35.01 29.65
C LEU A 53 -1.82 -33.99 29.32
N GLN A 54 -2.21 -33.27 30.37
CA GLN A 54 -2.90 -31.98 30.30
C GLN A 54 -2.05 -30.93 29.57
N VAL A 55 -2.15 -30.87 28.24
CA VAL A 55 -1.74 -29.68 27.47
C VAL A 55 -2.90 -28.70 27.51
N LYS A 56 -2.73 -27.58 28.24
CA LYS A 56 -3.63 -26.42 28.24
C LYS A 56 -3.82 -25.88 26.82
N ARG A 57 -4.78 -26.44 26.08
CA ARG A 57 -5.26 -25.89 24.82
C ARG A 57 -6.17 -24.71 25.14
N LYS A 58 -5.67 -23.50 24.88
CA LYS A 58 -6.47 -22.28 24.82
C LYS A 58 -7.65 -22.57 23.90
N ARG A 59 -8.86 -22.62 24.47
CA ARG A 59 -10.12 -22.82 23.74
C ARG A 59 -10.21 -21.75 22.66
N VAL A 60 -9.88 -22.10 21.41
CA VAL A 60 -10.34 -21.33 20.26
C VAL A 60 -11.83 -21.59 20.23
N GLU A 61 -12.62 -20.59 20.60
CA GLU A 61 -14.07 -20.62 20.42
C GLU A 61 -14.35 -21.08 18.99
N ALA A 62 -15.03 -22.21 18.84
CA ALA A 62 -15.57 -22.61 17.56
C ALA A 62 -16.40 -21.43 17.04
N PRO A 63 -16.28 -21.06 15.74
CA PRO A 63 -17.11 -20.00 15.21
C PRO A 63 -18.57 -20.39 15.42
N ALA A 64 -19.30 -19.57 16.18
CA ALA A 64 -20.74 -19.67 16.29
C ALA A 64 -21.31 -19.81 14.88
N ASN A 65 -22.26 -20.73 14.68
CA ASN A 65 -22.92 -20.94 13.40
C ASN A 65 -23.43 -19.59 12.86
N HIS A 66 -22.64 -18.96 11.98
CA HIS A 66 -22.89 -17.61 11.49
C HIS A 66 -23.97 -17.70 10.42
N GLN A 67 -25.21 -17.41 10.80
CA GLN A 67 -26.28 -17.20 9.82
C GLN A 67 -26.16 -15.76 9.30
N PRO A 68 -25.85 -15.56 8.00
CA PRO A 68 -25.68 -14.23 7.45
C PRO A 68 -27.02 -13.50 7.42
N TYR A 69 -27.04 -12.26 7.93
CA TYR A 69 -28.18 -11.36 7.84
C TYR A 69 -27.78 -10.15 7.02
N ILE A 70 -28.16 -10.14 5.75
CA ILE A 70 -27.69 -9.15 4.77
C ILE A 70 -28.73 -8.05 4.60
N ILE A 71 -28.35 -6.81 4.88
CA ILE A 71 -29.11 -5.61 4.54
C ILE A 71 -28.53 -4.99 3.27
N THR A 72 -29.38 -4.58 2.33
CA THR A 72 -28.96 -3.91 1.09
C THR A 72 -29.16 -2.40 1.19
N LEU A 73 -28.08 -1.63 0.97
CA LEU A 73 -28.07 -0.17 0.97
C LEU A 73 -27.30 0.31 -0.27
N PHE A 74 -27.95 1.11 -1.13
CA PHE A 74 -27.35 1.68 -2.35
C PHE A 74 -26.61 0.64 -3.23
N ASN A 75 -27.28 -0.45 -3.59
CA ASN A 75 -26.73 -1.56 -4.38
C ASN A 75 -25.51 -2.26 -3.76
N ARG A 76 -25.28 -2.11 -2.45
CA ARG A 76 -24.25 -2.81 -1.68
C ARG A 76 -24.89 -3.56 -0.51
N GLY A 77 -24.55 -4.83 -0.35
CA GLY A 77 -24.99 -5.63 0.80
C GLY A 77 -24.02 -5.48 1.98
N ILE A 78 -24.54 -5.36 3.20
CA ILE A 78 -23.78 -5.50 4.44
C ILE A 78 -24.35 -6.63 5.27
N ASP A 79 -23.48 -7.55 5.71
CA ASP A 79 -23.82 -8.64 6.61
C ASP A 79 -23.77 -8.14 8.05
N VAL A 80 -24.93 -7.81 8.61
CA VAL A 80 -25.08 -7.22 9.94
C VAL A 80 -24.89 -8.27 11.04
N ALA A 81 -25.15 -9.55 10.75
CA ALA A 81 -24.94 -10.64 11.72
C ALA A 81 -23.48 -10.78 12.17
N ARG A 82 -22.52 -10.17 11.45
CA ARG A 82 -21.10 -10.13 11.84
C ARG A 82 -20.84 -9.19 13.01
N PHE A 83 -21.76 -8.28 13.27
CA PHE A 83 -21.66 -7.28 14.32
C PHE A 83 -22.55 -7.69 15.49
N ARG A 84 -22.08 -7.42 16.71
CA ARG A 84 -22.90 -7.61 17.92
C ARG A 84 -23.98 -6.52 17.97
N ASP A 85 -25.12 -6.80 18.60
CA ASP A 85 -26.25 -5.85 18.72
C ASP A 85 -25.86 -4.52 19.40
N ASN A 86 -24.83 -4.55 20.23
CA ASN A 86 -24.26 -3.40 20.95
C ASN A 86 -23.00 -2.82 20.28
N SER A 87 -22.73 -3.16 19.02
CA SER A 87 -21.61 -2.59 18.28
C SER A 87 -21.89 -1.14 17.86
N ALA A 88 -20.86 -0.30 17.88
CA ALA A 88 -20.97 1.06 17.36
C ALA A 88 -21.27 1.03 15.85
N LEU A 89 -22.00 2.05 15.37
CA LEU A 89 -22.35 2.20 13.95
C LEU A 89 -21.12 2.30 13.04
N TYR A 90 -20.03 2.89 13.54
CA TYR A 90 -18.83 3.18 12.74
C TYR A 90 -18.18 1.93 12.10
N PRO A 91 -17.90 0.83 12.85
CA PRO A 91 -17.47 -0.44 12.27
C PRO A 91 -18.36 -0.96 11.13
N MET A 92 -19.68 -0.84 11.29
CA MET A 92 -20.65 -1.26 10.28
C MET A 92 -20.54 -0.39 9.02
N CYS A 93 -20.50 0.94 9.17
CA CYS A 93 -20.28 1.88 8.06
C CYS A 93 -18.93 1.63 7.34
N ARG A 94 -17.84 1.37 8.08
CA ARG A 94 -16.54 1.06 7.50
C ARG A 94 -16.54 -0.24 6.69
N ALA A 95 -17.22 -1.27 7.18
CA ALA A 95 -17.37 -2.52 6.42
C ALA A 95 -18.20 -2.32 5.15
N TRP A 96 -19.23 -1.49 5.21
CA TRP A 96 -20.03 -1.12 4.04
C TRP A 96 -19.22 -0.34 3.00
N VAL A 97 -18.42 0.64 3.42
CA VAL A 97 -17.51 1.37 2.53
C VAL A 97 -16.52 0.43 1.84
N LYS A 98 -15.91 -0.49 2.59
CA LYS A 98 -14.97 -1.50 2.04
C LYS A 98 -15.63 -2.49 1.07
N ASN A 99 -16.93 -2.76 1.22
CA ASN A 99 -17.67 -3.62 0.30
C ASN A 99 -18.10 -2.84 -0.97
N ASN A 100 -17.15 -2.16 -1.59
CA ASN A 100 -17.35 -1.41 -2.82
C ASN A 100 -16.77 -2.20 -3.99
N PRO A 101 -17.59 -2.81 -4.86
CA PRO A 101 -17.09 -3.57 -6.00
C PRO A 101 -16.33 -2.68 -7.00
N ARG A 102 -16.59 -1.36 -7.03
CA ARG A 102 -15.90 -0.42 -7.93
C ARG A 102 -14.46 -0.14 -7.52
N GLU A 103 -14.18 -0.09 -6.21
CA GLU A 103 -12.87 0.28 -5.67
C GLU A 103 -11.80 -0.80 -5.93
N LYS A 104 -12.20 -2.06 -6.00
CA LYS A 104 -11.29 -3.18 -6.35
C LYS A 104 -10.74 -3.09 -7.77
N VAL A 105 -11.47 -2.43 -8.69
CA VAL A 105 -11.00 -2.19 -10.06
C VAL A 105 -9.87 -1.15 -10.04
N ASP A 106 -10.04 -0.09 -9.26
CA ASP A 106 -9.00 0.93 -9.09
C ASP A 106 -7.78 0.40 -8.35
N GLU A 107 -7.96 -0.50 -7.37
CA GLU A 107 -6.83 -1.10 -6.63
C GLU A 107 -6.00 -2.06 -7.49
N SER A 108 -6.60 -2.69 -8.52
CA SER A 108 -5.86 -3.47 -9.53
C SER A 108 -5.01 -2.62 -10.47
N SER A 109 -5.24 -1.30 -10.50
CA SER A 109 -4.40 -0.31 -11.20
C SER A 109 -3.30 0.27 -10.33
N VAL A 110 -3.29 -0.03 -9.02
CA VAL A 110 -2.18 0.36 -8.15
C VAL A 110 -1.00 -0.54 -8.54
N PRO A 111 0.10 0.02 -9.08
CA PRO A 111 1.24 -0.80 -9.45
C PRO A 111 1.71 -1.51 -8.19
N SER A 112 1.77 -2.84 -8.27
CA SER A 112 2.46 -3.74 -7.34
C SER A 112 3.60 -3.00 -6.65
N THR A 113 3.66 -3.07 -5.32
CA THR A 113 4.72 -2.56 -4.43
C THR A 113 6.07 -3.26 -4.66
N LYS A 114 6.44 -3.51 -5.92
CA LYS A 114 7.83 -3.74 -6.27
C LYS A 114 8.56 -2.47 -5.85
N PRO A 115 9.60 -2.55 -5.00
CA PRO A 115 10.43 -1.39 -4.76
C PRO A 115 10.91 -0.92 -6.12
N ARG A 116 10.54 0.31 -6.51
CA ARG A 116 11.12 0.93 -7.70
C ARG A 116 12.63 0.80 -7.53
N ILE A 117 13.28 0.05 -8.41
CA ILE A 117 14.73 -0.08 -8.40
C ILE A 117 15.25 1.34 -8.55
N ALA A 118 15.79 1.91 -7.47
CA ALA A 118 16.33 3.25 -7.52
C ALA A 118 17.52 3.22 -8.48
N VAL A 119 17.38 3.86 -9.65
CA VAL A 119 18.49 4.06 -10.58
C VAL A 119 19.63 4.69 -9.79
N LYS A 120 20.74 3.95 -9.64
CA LYS A 120 21.89 4.38 -8.84
C LYS A 120 22.67 5.42 -9.62
N ARG A 121 22.13 6.64 -9.67
CA ARG A 121 22.84 7.78 -10.27
C ARG A 121 24.06 8.11 -9.42
N GLU A 122 25.21 8.19 -10.10
CA GLU A 122 26.46 8.63 -9.52
C GLU A 122 26.47 10.15 -9.33
N HIS A 123 27.16 10.60 -8.28
CA HIS A 123 27.37 12.02 -8.04
C HIS A 123 28.65 12.45 -8.76
N ASN A 124 28.50 13.18 -9.87
CA ASN A 124 29.61 13.73 -10.63
C ASN A 124 29.32 15.22 -10.92
N PRO A 125 29.86 16.16 -10.12
CA PRO A 125 29.65 17.59 -10.32
C PRO A 125 30.40 18.14 -11.54
N ASP A 126 31.50 17.50 -11.94
CA ASP A 126 32.37 17.95 -13.04
C ASP A 126 31.97 17.39 -14.41
N ILE A 127 30.90 16.61 -14.48
CA ILE A 127 30.38 16.00 -15.72
C ILE A 127 30.15 17.03 -16.83
N VAL A 128 29.74 18.25 -16.47
CA VAL A 128 29.54 19.35 -17.42
C VAL A 128 30.87 19.77 -18.05
N ASN A 129 31.92 19.89 -17.26
CA ASN A 129 33.24 20.30 -17.74
C ASN A 129 33.89 19.20 -18.57
N GLN A 130 33.79 17.94 -18.12
CA GLN A 130 34.28 16.77 -18.85
C GLN A 130 33.63 16.64 -20.24
N PHE A 131 32.32 16.90 -20.32
CA PHE A 131 31.60 16.92 -21.59
C PHE A 131 32.04 18.09 -22.48
N MET A 132 32.13 19.31 -21.94
CA MET A 132 32.57 20.50 -22.68
C MET A 132 34.02 20.40 -23.19
N ASN A 133 34.89 19.72 -22.45
CA ASN A 133 36.30 19.50 -22.82
C ASN A 133 36.49 18.33 -23.80
N GLY A 134 35.43 17.58 -24.12
CA GLY A 134 35.48 16.42 -25.02
C GLY A 134 36.07 15.15 -24.41
N GLU A 135 36.31 15.12 -23.10
CA GLU A 135 36.75 13.92 -22.37
C GLU A 135 35.62 12.88 -22.29
N LEU A 136 34.37 13.36 -22.24
CA LEU A 136 33.17 12.53 -22.22
C LEU A 136 32.37 12.74 -23.52
N GLN A 137 32.32 11.73 -24.38
CA GLN A 137 31.60 11.81 -25.67
C GLN A 137 30.12 11.47 -25.57
N GLU A 138 29.74 10.58 -24.64
CA GLU A 138 28.35 10.12 -24.49
C GLU A 138 27.90 10.19 -23.03
N ILE A 139 26.69 10.70 -22.81
CA ILE A 139 26.06 10.79 -21.49
C ILE A 139 24.98 9.72 -21.40
N THR A 140 25.30 8.59 -20.77
CA THR A 140 24.36 7.46 -20.59
C THR A 140 23.31 7.76 -19.52
N GLU A 141 23.67 8.50 -18.47
CA GLU A 141 22.78 8.82 -17.36
C GLU A 141 22.94 10.27 -16.87
N MET A 142 21.84 10.87 -16.42
CA MET A 142 21.88 12.18 -15.79
C MET A 142 22.54 12.13 -14.40
N PRO A 143 23.32 13.16 -14.02
CA PRO A 143 23.97 13.20 -12.72
C PRO A 143 22.95 13.16 -11.58
N ARG A 144 23.38 12.60 -10.44
CA ARG A 144 22.56 12.60 -9.22
C ARG A 144 22.22 14.04 -8.79
N PRO A 145 20.95 14.33 -8.47
CA PRO A 145 20.56 15.63 -7.93
C PRO A 145 21.31 15.96 -6.63
N GLU A 146 21.64 17.24 -6.46
CA GLU A 146 22.32 17.71 -5.25
C GLU A 146 21.42 17.63 -4.03
N ARG A 147 22.05 17.55 -2.86
CA ARG A 147 21.35 17.60 -1.57
C ARG A 147 21.09 19.07 -1.25
N THR A 148 19.84 19.41 -0.99
CA THR A 148 19.43 20.76 -0.60
C THR A 148 18.59 20.70 0.67
N ASP A 149 18.80 21.66 1.55
CA ASP A 149 17.99 21.80 2.78
C ASP A 149 16.63 22.46 2.49
N LEU A 150 16.50 23.06 1.30
CA LEU A 150 15.26 23.64 0.81
C LEU A 150 14.22 22.55 0.54
N LYS A 151 12.99 22.80 0.98
CA LYS A 151 11.87 21.91 0.67
C LYS A 151 11.43 22.11 -0.79
N PRO A 152 10.81 21.11 -1.44
CA PRO A 152 10.31 21.27 -2.81
C PRO A 152 9.20 22.32 -2.94
N PHE A 153 8.47 22.57 -1.86
CA PHE A 153 7.36 23.51 -1.80
C PHE A 153 7.49 24.42 -0.58
N LEU A 154 7.06 25.68 -0.72
CA LEU A 154 6.90 26.57 0.43
C LEU A 154 5.80 25.98 1.33
N SER A 155 6.22 25.40 2.45
CA SER A 155 5.29 25.01 3.49
C SER A 155 4.90 26.27 4.25
N MET A 156 3.75 26.85 3.90
CA MET A 156 3.12 27.84 4.77
C MET A 156 2.79 27.10 6.07
N LYS A 157 3.42 27.50 7.17
CA LYS A 157 3.06 26.94 8.48
C LYS A 157 1.62 27.37 8.73
N PRO A 158 0.70 26.44 9.06
CA PRO A 158 -0.63 26.83 9.48
C PRO A 158 -0.45 27.76 10.69
N GLN A 159 -0.96 28.98 10.56
CA GLN A 159 -0.97 29.91 11.68
C GLN A 159 -1.86 29.28 12.76
N PRO A 160 -1.43 29.27 14.04
CA PRO A 160 -2.27 28.73 15.10
C PRO A 160 -3.61 29.46 15.05
N VAL A 161 -4.69 28.68 15.11
CA VAL A 161 -6.06 29.16 15.07
C VAL A 161 -6.34 29.92 16.37
N GLY A 162 -5.88 31.16 16.45
CA GLY A 162 -6.27 32.09 17.51
C GLY A 162 -7.70 32.58 17.29
N ASP A 163 -8.16 33.45 18.17
CA ASP A 163 -9.43 34.16 17.97
C ASP A 163 -9.37 34.90 16.63
N PHE A 164 -10.20 34.47 15.68
CA PHE A 164 -10.34 35.16 14.40
C PHE A 164 -10.92 36.54 14.69
N GLU A 165 -10.07 37.56 14.71
CA GLU A 165 -10.51 38.94 14.58
C GLU A 165 -11.13 39.06 13.18
N VAL A 166 -12.45 38.91 13.12
CA VAL A 166 -13.21 39.23 11.92
C VAL A 166 -13.02 40.72 11.72
N ASP A 167 -12.25 41.08 10.70
CA ASP A 167 -12.08 42.46 10.27
C ASP A 167 -13.46 43.09 10.09
N LYS A 168 -13.85 43.94 11.05
CA LYS A 168 -15.11 44.70 10.98
C LYS A 168 -15.01 45.87 9.99
N SER A 169 -13.91 45.96 9.25
CA SER A 169 -13.73 47.00 8.24
C SER A 169 -14.74 46.79 7.12
N SER A 170 -15.67 47.74 6.97
CA SER A 170 -16.56 47.86 5.83
C SER A 170 -15.80 48.37 4.61
N LYS A 171 -14.76 47.63 4.18
CA LYS A 171 -14.14 47.90 2.89
C LYS A 171 -15.16 47.57 1.81
N ASP A 172 -15.21 48.42 0.79
CA ASP A 172 -16.04 48.11 -0.37
C ASP A 172 -15.53 46.85 -1.05
N LYS A 173 -16.43 46.13 -1.72
CA LYS A 173 -16.12 44.84 -2.37
C LYS A 173 -14.97 44.98 -3.37
N ASP A 174 -14.97 46.07 -4.13
CA ASP A 174 -14.01 46.29 -5.21
C ASP A 174 -12.60 46.57 -4.65
N ASP A 175 -12.50 47.32 -3.55
CA ASP A 175 -11.24 47.56 -2.84
C ASP A 175 -10.66 46.26 -2.26
N LEU A 176 -11.52 45.42 -1.66
CA LEU A 176 -11.10 44.13 -1.12
C LEU A 176 -10.56 43.19 -2.21
N LEU A 177 -11.22 43.18 -3.38
CA LEU A 177 -10.76 42.40 -4.52
C LEU A 177 -9.40 42.90 -5.04
N ALA A 178 -9.19 44.20 -5.11
CA ALA A 178 -7.91 44.78 -5.52
C ALA A 178 -6.77 44.38 -4.55
N ASP A 179 -7.01 44.49 -3.24
CA ASP A 179 -6.06 44.07 -2.20
C ASP A 179 -5.71 42.58 -2.32
N HIS A 180 -6.73 41.72 -2.46
CA HIS A 180 -6.54 40.28 -2.64
C HIS A 180 -5.77 39.95 -3.90
N LEU A 181 -6.05 40.62 -5.02
CA LEU A 181 -5.31 40.39 -6.27
C LEU A 181 -3.82 40.71 -6.10
N VAL A 182 -3.49 41.84 -5.46
CA VAL A 182 -2.10 42.21 -5.17
C VAL A 182 -1.45 41.19 -4.23
N HIS A 183 -2.16 40.77 -3.17
CA HIS A 183 -1.66 39.78 -2.23
C HIS A 183 -1.38 38.43 -2.92
N TRP A 184 -2.35 37.87 -3.64
CA TRP A 184 -2.21 36.58 -4.30
C TRP A 184 -1.17 36.61 -5.44
N LYS A 185 -1.01 37.75 -6.11
CA LYS A 185 0.10 37.94 -7.07
C LYS A 185 1.45 37.82 -6.38
N LYS A 186 1.65 38.47 -5.23
CA LYS A 186 2.88 38.35 -4.42
C LYS A 186 3.11 36.92 -3.92
N VAL A 187 2.07 36.25 -3.44
CA VAL A 187 2.16 34.83 -3.00
C VAL A 187 2.59 33.94 -4.16
N ARG A 188 2.01 34.15 -5.35
CA ARG A 188 2.37 33.40 -6.56
C ARG A 188 3.83 33.66 -6.96
N GLU A 189 4.25 34.91 -7.00
CA GLU A 189 5.63 35.29 -7.31
C GLU A 189 6.63 34.68 -6.33
N SER A 190 6.33 34.72 -5.02
CA SER A 190 7.13 34.08 -3.97
C SER A 190 7.22 32.57 -4.16
N SER A 191 6.10 31.90 -4.46
CA SER A 191 6.09 30.46 -4.72
C SER A 191 6.87 30.08 -5.97
N ILE A 192 6.80 30.89 -7.03
CA ILE A 192 7.57 30.66 -8.27
C ILE A 192 9.06 30.87 -8.00
N ALA A 193 9.43 31.94 -7.30
CA ALA A 193 10.81 32.23 -6.95
C ALA A 193 11.44 31.11 -6.10
N HIS A 194 10.73 30.63 -5.07
CA HIS A 194 11.20 29.51 -4.26
C HIS A 194 11.35 28.22 -5.07
N ARG A 195 10.39 27.91 -5.96
CA ARG A 195 10.51 26.75 -6.85
C ARG A 195 11.75 26.84 -7.73
N LYS A 196 11.98 28.02 -8.32
CA LYS A 196 13.17 28.27 -9.15
C LYS A 196 14.46 28.09 -8.34
N GLN A 197 14.53 28.62 -7.11
CA GLN A 197 15.68 28.44 -6.23
C GLN A 197 15.92 26.97 -5.87
N TYR A 198 14.87 26.24 -5.51
CA TYR A 198 14.94 24.81 -5.22
C TYR A 198 15.42 24.01 -6.43
N GLU A 199 14.87 24.29 -7.62
CA GLU A 199 15.25 23.62 -8.86
C GLU A 199 16.72 23.91 -9.22
N GLN A 200 17.17 25.15 -9.09
CA GLN A 200 18.56 25.53 -9.33
C GLN A 200 19.52 24.86 -8.34
N ALA A 201 19.18 24.87 -7.04
CA ALA A 201 20.03 24.28 -6.02
C ALA A 201 20.10 22.74 -6.14
N ARG A 202 19.01 22.09 -6.58
CA ARG A 202 18.95 20.62 -6.64
C ARG A 202 19.38 20.04 -8.00
N PHE A 203 19.04 20.71 -9.09
CA PHE A 203 19.21 20.21 -10.46
C PHE A 203 20.06 21.12 -11.34
N GLY A 204 20.75 22.11 -10.77
CA GLY A 204 21.54 23.09 -11.53
C GLY A 204 22.60 22.45 -12.43
N THR A 205 23.30 21.42 -11.95
CA THR A 205 24.28 20.65 -12.75
C THR A 205 23.62 19.93 -13.92
N SER A 206 22.48 19.28 -13.68
CA SER A 206 21.69 18.62 -14.72
C SER A 206 21.21 19.60 -15.79
N PHE A 207 20.75 20.80 -15.42
CA PHE A 207 20.32 21.81 -16.38
C PHE A 207 21.48 22.36 -17.22
N LYS A 208 22.64 22.62 -16.61
CA LYS A 208 23.85 23.03 -17.35
C LYS A 208 24.28 21.95 -18.35
N LEU A 209 24.19 20.69 -17.95
CA LEU A 209 24.50 19.55 -18.83
C LEU A 209 23.54 19.46 -20.02
N LEU A 210 22.23 19.63 -19.77
CA LEU A 210 21.21 19.68 -20.83
C LEU A 210 21.40 20.86 -21.78
N GLU A 211 21.84 22.02 -21.26
CA GLU A 211 22.16 23.17 -22.09
C GLU A 211 23.41 22.93 -22.95
N ALA A 212 24.42 22.26 -22.40
CA ALA A 212 25.61 21.84 -23.16
C ALA A 212 25.27 20.81 -24.26
N LEU A 213 24.37 19.86 -23.99
CA LEU A 213 23.91 18.87 -24.97
C LEU A 213 23.08 19.45 -26.13
N LYS A 214 22.47 20.63 -25.93
CA LYS A 214 21.65 21.27 -26.96
C LYS A 214 22.49 22.05 -27.99
N LYS A 215 23.72 22.43 -27.62
CA LYS A 215 24.66 23.12 -28.51
C LYS A 215 25.31 22.13 -29.47
#